data_AF-A0A1Y3RLC8-F1
#
_entry.id   AF-A0A1Y3RLC8-F1
#
_cell.length_a   1.000
_cell.length_b   1.000
_cell.length_c   1.000
_cell.angle_alpha   90.00
_cell.angle_beta   90.00
_cell.angle_gamma   90.00
#
_symmetry.space_group_name_H-M   'P 1'
#
loop_
_entity.id
_entity.type
_entity.pdbx_description
1 polymer ?
#
loop_
_entity_poly.entity_id
_entity_poly.type
_entity_poly.pdbx_seq_one_letter_code
_entity_poly.pdbx_strand_id
1 'polypeptide(L)'
;MNKRTRRILAALGAALCLLLAGCTGGPEPEVTPTPEPAVSAAPTSETAEFTLACYPQAGFHPITGGNRTNLSLGGLMYEGLFALDQQFEVSQVLCSGYTAAEDGLTWTFTLRSGVTFSDGSPLTSAEVVSSLETARTSALYSARFTDIGAITAGEGTVTMTLTRANGSLPALLDIPIVKETGATPLGTGPYVLTGSGNDLSLTANGSWCQGEKLPVDTIPLQAIQEADDLIHAFDTKEISLVSTDLTATNALGFSGSFDTLDYPTSTMVYVGFNTVSGPCADAGVRKALLRAFDRESVSTAIFSRHAQPAALPVHPGSALYHEDQASALSYSSQAVAEALTAAGWTATDSGWVNGRQTLSLELVVSAENQDRVAAAQHLVNGLNDLGIRATLTKLDWDAYVSALQSGNFDLYLGEVRLTADFDLTALITAGGSLNYGGYSDTQAAQLLQTYRATNGQSRDLSARQLYARLAEEPPFAVICFKNWSVLSQWNAVSNMTPTQQNLFFQFAYWEIAQ
;
A
#
# COMPACT_ATOMS: atom_id res chain seq x y z
N MET A 1 -13.02 16.13 68.27
CA MET A 1 -13.06 16.08 66.78
C MET A 1 -12.57 14.71 66.34
N ASN A 2 -13.42 13.71 66.45
CA ASN A 2 -14.45 13.26 65.49
C ASN A 2 -13.92 12.09 64.67
N LYS A 3 -14.02 10.96 65.38
CA LYS A 3 -13.98 9.58 64.92
C LYS A 3 -14.87 9.38 63.70
N ARG A 4 -14.34 8.57 62.77
CA ARG A 4 -14.99 7.41 62.13
C ARG A 4 -16.23 7.78 61.28
N THR A 5 -16.37 7.28 60.07
CA THR A 5 -16.66 5.86 59.87
C THR A 5 -16.45 5.51 58.39
N ARG A 6 -15.48 4.64 58.16
CA ARG A 6 -15.36 3.82 56.94
C ARG A 6 -16.58 2.90 56.87
N ARG A 7 -17.13 2.79 55.65
CA ARG A 7 -17.60 1.58 54.95
C ARG A 7 -18.40 0.52 55.74
N ILE A 8 -19.34 -0.08 54.99
CA ILE A 8 -19.93 -1.43 55.10
C ILE A 8 -21.38 -1.45 55.61
N LEU A 9 -22.18 -2.30 54.95
CA LEU A 9 -23.60 -2.68 55.12
C LEU A 9 -24.56 -1.71 54.40
N ALA A 10 -25.08 -1.97 53.19
CA ALA A 10 -25.74 -3.17 52.66
C ALA A 10 -26.88 -3.69 53.56
N ALA A 11 -28.06 -3.78 52.94
CA ALA A 11 -29.26 -4.53 53.33
C ALA A 11 -30.41 -3.78 54.03
N LEU A 12 -31.53 -3.77 53.30
CA LEU A 12 -32.89 -4.08 53.73
C LEU A 12 -33.71 -3.09 54.59
N GLY A 13 -34.98 -2.97 54.18
CA GLY A 13 -36.12 -2.75 55.07
C GLY A 13 -36.68 -1.33 55.01
N ALA A 14 -37.68 -1.04 54.18
CA ALA A 14 -39.09 -1.31 54.46
C ALA A 14 -39.55 -0.76 55.83
N ALA A 15 -40.02 0.49 55.83
CA ALA A 15 -41.01 1.03 56.77
C ALA A 15 -41.57 2.32 56.14
N LEU A 16 -42.62 2.27 55.33
CA LEU A 16 -44.02 2.02 55.70
C LEU A 16 -44.63 3.21 56.45
N CYS A 17 -45.54 3.87 55.72
CA CYS A 17 -46.81 4.43 56.13
C CYS A 17 -46.91 5.13 57.49
N LEU A 18 -47.42 6.35 57.48
CA LEU A 18 -48.68 6.70 58.15
C LEU A 18 -49.09 8.12 57.78
N LEU A 19 -50.34 8.24 57.33
CA LEU A 19 -51.31 9.35 57.37
C LEU A 19 -52.30 9.00 56.22
N LEU A 20 -53.28 8.08 56.37
CA LEU A 20 -54.53 8.16 57.17
C LEU A 20 -55.08 9.59 57.23
N ALA A 21 -56.34 9.91 56.90
CA ALA A 21 -57.48 9.20 56.35
C ALA A 21 -58.57 10.27 56.05
N GLY A 22 -59.48 9.99 55.11
CA GLY A 22 -60.89 10.36 55.26
C GLY A 22 -61.50 11.40 54.31
N CYS A 23 -62.26 10.88 53.33
CA CYS A 23 -63.60 11.32 52.87
C CYS A 23 -63.66 12.69 52.11
N THR A 24 -64.36 12.92 50.99
CA THR A 24 -65.59 12.38 50.37
C THR A 24 -65.71 12.86 48.90
N GLY A 25 -66.23 12.01 48.01
CA GLY A 25 -67.18 12.29 46.92
C GLY A 25 -67.00 13.50 45.97
N GLY A 26 -66.49 13.22 44.76
CA GLY A 26 -66.70 14.00 43.54
C GLY A 26 -66.59 13.08 42.31
N PRO A 27 -67.31 13.32 41.20
CA PRO A 27 -67.26 12.45 40.03
C PRO A 27 -65.90 12.56 39.32
N GLU A 28 -65.19 11.44 39.17
CA GLU A 28 -63.94 11.35 38.41
C GLU A 28 -64.22 11.14 36.91
N PRO A 29 -63.35 11.67 36.02
CA PRO A 29 -63.62 11.84 34.60
C PRO A 29 -63.44 10.55 33.80
N GLU A 30 -64.08 10.54 32.64
CA GLU A 30 -64.08 9.47 31.64
C GLU A 30 -62.65 9.11 31.19
N VAL A 31 -62.24 7.86 31.43
CA VAL A 31 -60.93 7.34 31.00
C VAL A 31 -61.00 7.03 29.51
N THR A 32 -60.36 7.87 28.70
CA THR A 32 -60.08 7.53 27.29
C THR A 32 -59.00 6.45 27.27
N PRO A 33 -59.18 5.32 26.57
CA PRO A 33 -58.15 4.28 26.50
C PRO A 33 -56.90 4.81 25.79
N THR A 34 -55.75 4.63 26.42
CA THR A 34 -54.42 4.85 25.84
C THR A 34 -54.26 3.99 24.58
N PRO A 35 -53.88 4.54 23.43
CA PRO A 35 -53.62 3.74 22.24
C PRO A 35 -52.42 2.82 22.48
N GLU A 36 -52.59 1.54 22.14
CA GLU A 36 -51.57 0.51 22.15
C GLU A 36 -50.41 0.94 21.22
N PRO A 37 -49.13 0.82 21.62
CA PRO A 37 -48.03 1.22 20.77
C PRO A 37 -48.04 0.36 19.51
N ALA A 38 -48.19 1.02 18.36
CA ALA A 38 -48.07 0.36 17.07
C ALA A 38 -46.72 -0.37 17.03
N VAL A 39 -46.77 -1.67 16.75
CA VAL A 39 -45.58 -2.46 16.44
C VAL A 39 -44.91 -1.77 15.26
N SER A 40 -43.78 -1.10 15.52
CA SER A 40 -42.94 -0.56 14.46
C SER A 40 -42.57 -1.74 13.58
N ALA A 41 -42.99 -1.69 12.31
CA ALA A 41 -42.42 -2.58 11.31
C ALA A 41 -40.89 -2.48 11.45
N ALA A 42 -40.22 -3.63 11.50
CA ALA A 42 -38.78 -3.66 11.33
C ALA A 42 -38.45 -2.88 10.04
N PRO A 43 -37.41 -2.04 10.02
CA PRO A 43 -37.03 -1.38 8.78
C PRO A 43 -36.84 -2.46 7.72
N THR A 44 -37.65 -2.39 6.67
CA THR A 44 -37.39 -3.14 5.44
C THR A 44 -35.97 -2.77 5.05
N SER A 45 -35.06 -3.75 5.05
CA SER A 45 -33.74 -3.53 4.46
C SER A 45 -34.00 -3.30 2.97
N GLU A 46 -34.10 -2.04 2.56
CA GLU A 46 -33.88 -1.69 1.16
C GLU A 46 -32.47 -2.14 0.85
N THR A 47 -32.35 -3.14 -0.01
CA THR A 47 -31.04 -3.61 -0.43
C THR A 47 -30.39 -2.56 -1.30
N ALA A 48 -29.29 -2.03 -0.78
CA ALA A 48 -28.54 -0.97 -1.42
C ALA A 48 -27.86 -1.54 -2.66
N GLU A 49 -28.04 -0.86 -3.80
CA GLU A 49 -27.35 -1.18 -5.03
C GLU A 49 -25.82 -1.04 -4.85
N PHE A 50 -25.05 -1.88 -5.54
CA PHE A 50 -23.59 -1.78 -5.52
C PHE A 50 -23.13 -0.60 -6.36
N THR A 51 -22.85 0.52 -5.70
CA THR A 51 -22.52 1.81 -6.31
C THR A 51 -21.08 2.20 -6.00
N LEU A 52 -20.35 2.71 -7.00
CA LEU A 52 -18.97 3.16 -6.85
C LEU A 52 -18.85 4.68 -7.03
N ALA A 53 -17.84 5.28 -6.40
CA ALA A 53 -17.53 6.69 -6.62
C ALA A 53 -16.79 6.91 -7.95
N CYS A 54 -16.99 8.07 -8.57
CA CYS A 54 -16.17 8.56 -9.67
C CYS A 54 -16.02 10.09 -9.62
N TYR A 55 -15.00 10.62 -10.30
CA TYR A 55 -14.77 12.06 -10.48
C TYR A 55 -14.85 12.38 -11.98
N PRO A 56 -16.03 12.64 -12.55
CA PRO A 56 -16.19 12.78 -14.01
C PRO A 56 -15.30 13.86 -14.63
N GLN A 57 -15.06 14.96 -13.90
CA GLN A 57 -14.22 16.07 -14.37
C GLN A 57 -12.73 15.72 -14.48
N ALA A 58 -12.28 14.67 -13.82
CA ALA A 58 -10.89 14.21 -13.86
C ALA A 58 -10.59 13.28 -15.04
N GLY A 59 -11.61 12.84 -15.79
CA GLY A 59 -11.47 11.88 -16.90
C GLY A 59 -11.20 10.44 -16.44
N PHE A 60 -11.30 9.49 -17.39
CA PHE A 60 -11.22 8.04 -17.12
C PHE A 60 -10.07 7.35 -17.87
N HIS A 61 -9.11 8.13 -18.38
CA HIS A 61 -7.98 7.58 -19.10
C HIS A 61 -7.05 6.83 -18.13
N PRO A 62 -6.83 5.51 -18.30
CA PRO A 62 -6.16 4.70 -17.29
C PRO A 62 -4.64 4.89 -17.24
N ILE A 63 -4.04 5.37 -18.34
CA ILE A 63 -2.58 5.58 -18.47
C ILE A 63 -2.14 7.01 -18.09
N THR A 64 -2.96 8.02 -18.41
CA THR A 64 -2.61 9.45 -18.29
C THR A 64 -3.44 10.20 -17.25
N GLY A 65 -4.50 9.57 -16.71
CA GLY A 65 -5.33 10.13 -15.65
C GLY A 65 -4.57 10.28 -14.33
N GLY A 66 -5.02 11.23 -13.49
CA GLY A 66 -4.40 11.53 -12.20
C GLY A 66 -5.28 11.25 -10.97
N ASN A 67 -6.59 11.07 -11.14
CA ASN A 67 -7.51 10.84 -10.03
C ASN A 67 -7.51 9.36 -9.61
N ARG A 68 -7.12 9.09 -8.36
CA ARG A 68 -6.95 7.72 -7.86
C ARG A 68 -8.24 6.91 -7.88
N THR A 69 -9.39 7.51 -7.53
CA THR A 69 -10.69 6.84 -7.55
C THR A 69 -11.04 6.37 -8.96
N ASN A 70 -10.87 7.22 -9.98
CA ASN A 70 -11.10 6.83 -11.37
C ASN A 70 -10.09 5.79 -11.87
N LEU A 71 -8.82 5.89 -11.47
CA LEU A 71 -7.80 4.88 -11.82
C LEU A 71 -8.16 3.50 -11.24
N SER A 72 -8.75 3.43 -10.04
CA SER A 72 -9.22 2.18 -9.46
C SER A 72 -10.35 1.53 -10.27
N LEU A 73 -11.25 2.32 -10.87
CA LEU A 73 -12.29 1.81 -11.78
C LEU A 73 -11.67 1.17 -13.04
N GLY A 74 -10.44 1.55 -13.39
CA GLY A 74 -9.72 0.98 -14.54
C GLY A 74 -9.58 -0.54 -14.48
N GLY A 75 -9.53 -1.12 -13.28
CA GLY A 75 -9.48 -2.58 -13.10
C GLY A 75 -10.73 -3.35 -13.54
N LEU A 76 -11.85 -2.65 -13.75
CA LEU A 76 -13.10 -3.19 -14.31
C LEU A 76 -13.21 -2.95 -15.82
N MET A 77 -12.51 -1.94 -16.35
CA MET A 77 -12.67 -1.47 -17.72
C MET A 77 -11.55 -1.93 -18.66
N TYR A 78 -10.36 -2.15 -18.13
CA TYR A 78 -9.15 -2.38 -18.92
C TYR A 78 -8.36 -3.54 -18.35
N GLU A 79 -7.63 -4.24 -19.23
CA GLU A 79 -6.74 -5.32 -18.86
C GLU A 79 -5.31 -5.01 -19.35
N GLY A 80 -4.31 -5.52 -18.62
CA GLY A 80 -2.91 -5.47 -19.05
C GLY A 80 -2.49 -6.73 -19.79
N LEU A 81 -1.23 -6.78 -20.24
CA LEU A 81 -0.64 -8.05 -20.72
C LEU A 81 -0.58 -9.08 -19.60
N PHE A 82 -0.37 -8.60 -18.38
CA PHE A 82 -0.31 -9.38 -17.16
C PHE A 82 -1.15 -8.74 -16.05
N ALA A 83 -1.36 -9.48 -14.98
CA ALA A 83 -1.82 -8.96 -13.69
C ALA A 83 -0.90 -9.48 -12.60
N LEU A 84 -0.88 -8.78 -11.47
CA LEU A 84 -0.16 -9.18 -10.26
C LEU A 84 -1.18 -9.52 -9.18
N ASP A 85 -0.95 -10.60 -8.45
CA ASP A 85 -1.73 -10.92 -7.26
C ASP A 85 -1.18 -10.21 -6.00
N GLN A 86 -1.73 -10.54 -4.83
CA GLN A 86 -1.31 -9.99 -3.54
C GLN A 86 0.12 -10.42 -3.13
N GLN A 87 0.67 -11.45 -3.77
CA GLN A 87 2.04 -11.92 -3.57
C GLN A 87 3.01 -11.28 -4.58
N PHE A 88 2.51 -10.37 -5.43
CA PHE A 88 3.24 -9.75 -6.53
C PHE A 88 3.66 -10.78 -7.61
N GLU A 89 2.96 -11.91 -7.70
CA GLU A 89 3.23 -12.94 -8.69
C GLU A 89 2.48 -12.65 -10.00
N VAL A 90 3.13 -12.97 -11.11
CA VAL A 90 2.66 -12.62 -12.45
C VAL A 90 1.66 -13.64 -12.98
N SER A 91 0.49 -13.17 -13.38
CA SER A 91 -0.53 -13.92 -14.11
C SER A 91 -0.71 -13.40 -15.53
N GLN A 92 -0.86 -14.29 -16.50
CA GLN A 92 -1.07 -13.95 -17.91
C GLN A 92 -2.51 -13.53 -18.19
N VAL A 93 -2.72 -12.31 -18.71
CA VAL A 93 -4.05 -11.77 -19.03
C VAL A 93 -4.21 -11.65 -20.55
N LEU A 94 -3.81 -10.54 -21.18
CA LEU A 94 -3.90 -10.40 -22.65
C LEU A 94 -2.79 -11.14 -23.42
N CYS A 95 -1.78 -11.63 -22.69
CA CYS A 95 -0.70 -12.45 -23.22
C CYS A 95 -1.01 -13.94 -23.05
N SER A 96 -0.64 -14.77 -24.03
CA SER A 96 -0.70 -16.24 -23.96
C SER A 96 0.63 -16.88 -23.57
N GLY A 97 1.73 -16.15 -23.72
CA GLY A 97 3.08 -16.69 -23.56
C GLY A 97 4.13 -15.64 -23.89
N TYR A 98 5.34 -15.82 -23.37
CA TYR A 98 6.46 -14.95 -23.69
C TYR A 98 7.78 -15.73 -23.69
N THR A 99 8.77 -15.19 -24.40
CA THR A 99 10.13 -15.72 -24.45
C THR A 99 11.13 -14.59 -24.27
N ALA A 100 12.20 -14.84 -23.53
CA ALA A 100 13.36 -13.95 -23.44
C ALA A 100 14.53 -14.55 -24.22
N ALA A 101 15.28 -13.71 -24.93
CA ALA A 101 16.55 -14.09 -25.52
C ALA A 101 17.58 -14.44 -24.42
N GLU A 102 18.64 -15.18 -24.80
CA GLU A 102 19.67 -15.65 -23.85
C GLU A 102 20.38 -14.51 -23.11
N ASP A 103 20.52 -13.35 -23.76
CA ASP A 103 21.10 -12.14 -23.15
C ASP A 103 20.13 -11.37 -22.24
N GLY A 104 18.85 -11.76 -22.21
CA GLY A 104 17.79 -11.09 -21.45
C GLY A 104 17.42 -9.70 -21.96
N LEU A 105 17.93 -9.29 -23.13
CA LEU A 105 17.73 -7.95 -23.70
C LEU A 105 16.56 -7.89 -24.69
N THR A 106 16.11 -9.01 -25.23
CA THR A 106 14.96 -9.07 -26.13
C THR A 106 13.87 -9.96 -25.56
N TRP A 107 12.67 -9.42 -25.41
CA TRP A 107 11.48 -10.14 -24.96
C TRP A 107 10.43 -10.13 -26.05
N THR A 108 9.86 -11.28 -26.34
CA THR A 108 8.72 -11.42 -27.27
C THR A 108 7.52 -11.94 -26.51
N PHE A 109 6.42 -11.18 -26.56
CA PHE A 109 5.14 -11.48 -25.93
C PHE A 109 4.13 -11.87 -27.00
N THR A 110 3.51 -13.04 -26.87
CA THR A 110 2.49 -13.55 -27.79
C THR A 110 1.11 -13.21 -27.26
N LEU A 111 0.33 -12.45 -28.03
CA LEU A 111 -1.00 -12.00 -27.62
C LEU A 111 -2.02 -13.15 -27.71
N ARG A 112 -3.06 -13.11 -26.88
CA ARG A 112 -4.20 -14.04 -27.00
C ARG A 112 -5.00 -13.73 -28.27
N SER A 113 -5.41 -14.77 -28.98
CA SER A 113 -6.29 -14.64 -30.15
C SER A 113 -7.75 -14.44 -29.73
N GLY A 114 -8.49 -13.66 -30.51
CA GLY A 114 -9.94 -13.52 -30.34
C GLY A 114 -10.37 -12.56 -29.23
N VAL A 115 -9.43 -11.83 -28.62
CA VAL A 115 -9.77 -10.73 -27.70
C VAL A 115 -10.28 -9.54 -28.51
N THR A 116 -11.37 -8.94 -28.04
CA THR A 116 -11.96 -7.73 -28.63
C THR A 116 -12.07 -6.61 -27.60
N PHE A 117 -11.96 -5.37 -28.06
CA PHE A 117 -12.37 -4.21 -27.29
C PHE A 117 -13.89 -4.17 -27.14
N SER A 118 -14.37 -3.29 -26.27
CA SER A 118 -15.81 -3.09 -25.99
C SER A 118 -16.67 -2.71 -27.21
N ASP A 119 -16.07 -2.23 -28.31
CA ASP A 119 -16.75 -1.96 -29.58
C ASP A 119 -16.81 -3.18 -30.53
N GLY A 120 -16.25 -4.33 -30.12
CA GLY A 120 -16.13 -5.54 -30.91
C GLY A 120 -14.93 -5.56 -31.87
N SER A 121 -14.13 -4.49 -31.94
CA SER A 121 -12.90 -4.50 -32.73
C SER A 121 -11.82 -5.39 -32.10
N PRO A 122 -10.98 -6.07 -32.91
CA PRO A 122 -9.97 -6.99 -32.37
C PRO A 122 -8.84 -6.24 -31.66
N LEU A 123 -8.31 -6.84 -30.60
CA LEU A 123 -7.03 -6.44 -30.03
C LEU A 123 -5.90 -6.78 -31.02
N THR A 124 -5.06 -5.80 -31.36
CA THR A 124 -3.85 -6.04 -32.16
C THR A 124 -2.59 -5.60 -31.42
N SER A 125 -1.43 -6.02 -31.93
CA SER A 125 -0.14 -5.58 -31.42
C SER A 125 0.08 -4.07 -31.55
N ALA A 126 -0.63 -3.39 -32.46
CA ALA A 126 -0.54 -1.94 -32.61
C ALA A 126 -1.13 -1.21 -31.39
N GLU A 127 -2.29 -1.61 -30.89
CA GLU A 127 -2.90 -1.01 -29.69
C GLU A 127 -2.04 -1.28 -28.44
N VAL A 128 -1.45 -2.48 -28.34
CA VAL A 128 -0.53 -2.79 -27.23
C VAL A 128 0.68 -1.87 -27.26
N VAL A 129 1.36 -1.75 -28.41
CA VAL A 129 2.54 -0.87 -28.54
C VAL A 129 2.18 0.58 -28.26
N SER A 130 1.07 1.07 -28.82
CA SER A 130 0.60 2.44 -28.58
C SER A 130 0.36 2.70 -27.09
N SER A 131 -0.32 1.79 -26.40
CA SER A 131 -0.60 1.91 -24.96
C SER A 131 0.70 1.95 -24.13
N LEU A 132 1.65 1.06 -24.44
CA LEU A 132 2.93 1.00 -23.73
C LEU A 132 3.80 2.23 -24.01
N GLU A 133 3.79 2.78 -25.22
CA GLU A 133 4.48 4.04 -25.54
C GLU A 133 3.84 5.25 -24.83
N THR A 134 2.50 5.31 -24.73
CA THR A 134 1.81 6.30 -23.89
C THR A 134 2.26 6.16 -22.43
N ALA A 135 2.28 4.93 -21.90
CA ALA A 135 2.68 4.66 -20.53
C ALA A 135 4.15 5.01 -20.24
N ARG A 136 5.04 4.81 -21.21
CA ARG A 136 6.47 5.18 -21.12
C ARG A 136 6.68 6.66 -20.82
N THR A 137 5.74 7.52 -21.23
CA THR A 137 5.82 8.97 -21.00
C THR A 137 4.88 9.47 -19.90
N SER A 138 4.11 8.59 -19.27
CA SER A 138 3.13 8.97 -18.26
C SER A 138 3.73 9.07 -16.86
N ALA A 139 3.14 9.95 -16.03
CA ALA A 139 3.56 10.11 -14.63
C ALA A 139 3.40 8.81 -13.81
N LEU A 140 2.43 7.96 -14.16
CA LEU A 140 2.11 6.73 -13.43
C LEU A 140 3.09 5.59 -13.71
N TYR A 141 3.55 5.47 -14.96
CA TYR A 141 4.22 4.26 -15.42
C TYR A 141 5.63 4.48 -15.95
N SER A 142 6.06 5.73 -16.22
CA SER A 142 7.37 6.03 -16.83
C SER A 142 8.56 5.37 -16.14
N ALA A 143 8.57 5.27 -14.80
CA ALA A 143 9.64 4.61 -14.05
C ALA A 143 9.88 3.16 -14.49
N ARG A 144 8.84 2.45 -14.93
CA ARG A 144 8.89 1.05 -15.40
C ARG A 144 9.59 0.90 -16.76
N PHE A 145 9.77 1.99 -17.49
CA PHE A 145 10.35 2.00 -18.83
C PHE A 145 11.78 2.51 -18.91
N THR A 146 12.43 2.77 -17.77
CA THR A 146 13.78 3.33 -17.69
C THR A 146 14.81 2.54 -18.51
N ASP A 147 14.67 1.21 -18.59
CA ASP A 147 15.58 0.33 -19.34
C ASP A 147 14.99 -0.20 -20.67
N ILE A 148 13.87 0.35 -21.14
CA ILE A 148 13.25 -0.09 -22.39
C ILE A 148 13.72 0.82 -23.52
N GLY A 149 14.45 0.25 -24.47
CA GLY A 149 14.98 0.96 -25.64
C GLY A 149 14.01 1.02 -26.81
N ALA A 150 13.23 -0.04 -27.03
CA ALA A 150 12.24 -0.09 -28.11
C ALA A 150 11.08 -1.04 -27.81
N ILE A 151 9.91 -0.73 -28.35
CA ILE A 151 8.71 -1.57 -28.32
C ILE A 151 8.19 -1.66 -29.75
N THR A 152 8.09 -2.87 -30.30
CA THR A 152 7.75 -3.09 -31.71
C THR A 152 6.62 -4.09 -31.86
N ALA A 153 5.67 -3.77 -32.75
CA ALA A 153 4.56 -4.65 -33.10
C ALA A 153 5.02 -5.68 -34.14
N GLY A 154 4.67 -6.94 -33.92
CA GLY A 154 4.72 -8.01 -34.92
C GLY A 154 3.32 -8.61 -35.14
N GLU A 155 3.22 -9.63 -35.97
CA GLU A 155 1.94 -10.33 -36.19
C GLU A 155 1.55 -11.14 -34.95
N GLY A 156 0.56 -10.68 -34.19
CA GLY A 156 0.11 -11.34 -32.95
C GLY A 156 1.13 -11.29 -31.81
N THR A 157 2.22 -10.53 -31.95
CA THR A 157 3.30 -10.44 -30.96
C THR A 157 3.71 -9.01 -30.70
N VAL A 158 4.24 -8.74 -29.51
CA VAL A 158 4.95 -7.50 -29.18
C VAL A 158 6.36 -7.85 -28.75
N THR A 159 7.35 -7.18 -29.34
CA THR A 159 8.76 -7.36 -28.96
C THR A 159 9.26 -6.12 -28.24
N MET A 160 9.93 -6.33 -27.11
CA MET A 160 10.57 -5.27 -26.32
C MET A 160 12.08 -5.49 -26.32
N THR A 161 12.82 -4.45 -26.68
CA THR A 161 14.29 -4.43 -26.61
C THR A 161 14.72 -3.56 -25.45
N LEU A 162 15.54 -4.11 -24.55
CA LEU A 162 15.99 -3.49 -23.32
C LEU A 162 17.42 -2.99 -23.49
N THR A 163 17.74 -1.89 -22.82
CA THR A 163 19.12 -1.37 -22.71
C THR A 163 19.88 -2.06 -21.57
N ARG A 164 19.17 -2.69 -20.64
CA ARG A 164 19.69 -3.45 -19.51
C ARG A 164 18.75 -4.60 -19.19
N ALA A 165 19.28 -5.81 -19.02
CA ALA A 165 18.48 -7.01 -18.79
C ALA A 165 17.58 -6.88 -17.55
N ASN A 166 16.32 -7.32 -17.67
CA ASN A 166 15.37 -7.44 -16.57
C ASN A 166 14.58 -8.76 -16.69
N GLY A 167 14.92 -9.75 -15.85
CA GLY A 167 14.28 -11.05 -15.77
C GLY A 167 12.84 -11.02 -15.23
N SER A 168 12.41 -9.91 -14.62
CA SER A 168 11.04 -9.69 -14.12
C SER A 168 10.19 -8.80 -15.01
N LEU A 169 10.60 -8.53 -16.26
CA LEU A 169 9.87 -7.61 -17.14
C LEU A 169 8.35 -7.85 -17.17
N PRO A 170 7.81 -9.09 -17.17
CA PRO A 170 6.36 -9.33 -17.10
C PRO A 170 5.67 -8.65 -15.91
N ALA A 171 6.33 -8.54 -14.75
CA ALA A 171 5.77 -7.90 -13.56
C ALA A 171 5.60 -6.37 -13.70
N LEU A 172 6.18 -5.77 -14.74
CA LEU A 172 6.05 -4.33 -15.02
C LEU A 172 4.93 -4.02 -16.03
N LEU A 173 4.32 -5.05 -16.61
CA LEU A 173 3.41 -4.98 -17.75
C LEU A 173 1.94 -5.27 -17.38
N ASP A 174 1.58 -5.02 -16.13
CA ASP A 174 0.20 -4.85 -15.63
C ASP A 174 -0.40 -3.48 -16.00
N ILE A 175 0.05 -2.91 -17.13
CA ILE A 175 -0.36 -1.61 -17.64
C ILE A 175 -1.62 -1.80 -18.50
N PRO A 176 -2.70 -1.03 -18.27
CA PRO A 176 -3.90 -1.07 -19.10
C PRO A 176 -3.62 -0.93 -20.59
N ILE A 177 -4.09 -1.88 -21.39
CA ILE A 177 -4.07 -1.80 -22.85
C ILE A 177 -5.38 -1.19 -23.31
N VAL A 178 -5.26 -0.15 -24.14
CA VAL A 178 -6.40 0.65 -24.59
C VAL A 178 -6.38 0.83 -26.10
N LYS A 179 -7.55 1.06 -26.66
CA LYS A 179 -7.71 1.61 -28.01
C LYS A 179 -8.12 3.07 -27.90
N GLU A 180 -7.25 3.95 -28.37
CA GLU A 180 -7.39 5.39 -28.18
C GLU A 180 -8.65 5.95 -28.85
N THR A 181 -9.55 6.53 -28.04
CA THR A 181 -10.77 7.23 -28.49
C THR A 181 -10.99 8.55 -27.76
N GLY A 182 -9.98 9.06 -27.03
CA GLY A 182 -10.02 10.32 -26.29
C GLY A 182 -9.93 10.13 -24.78
N ALA A 183 -10.67 10.93 -24.01
CA ALA A 183 -10.58 10.96 -22.54
C ALA A 183 -11.05 9.67 -21.84
N THR A 184 -11.83 8.85 -22.54
CA THR A 184 -12.23 7.50 -22.13
C THR A 184 -11.94 6.58 -23.31
N PRO A 185 -10.74 5.98 -23.37
CA PRO A 185 -10.40 5.05 -24.43
C PRO A 185 -11.19 3.74 -24.28
N LEU A 186 -11.23 2.92 -25.33
CA LEU A 186 -11.89 1.62 -25.27
C LEU A 186 -10.97 0.60 -24.59
N GLY A 187 -11.55 -0.24 -23.75
CA GLY A 187 -10.86 -1.32 -23.04
C GLY A 187 -11.34 -2.70 -23.43
N THR A 188 -10.64 -3.71 -22.93
CA THR A 188 -11.00 -5.12 -23.10
C THR A 188 -11.66 -5.71 -21.85
N GLY A 189 -11.83 -4.94 -20.76
CA GLY A 189 -12.27 -5.48 -19.47
C GLY A 189 -13.74 -5.91 -19.38
N PRO A 190 -14.14 -6.42 -18.19
CA PRO A 190 -15.49 -6.95 -17.93
C PRO A 190 -16.61 -5.91 -17.96
N TYR A 191 -16.31 -4.61 -17.85
CA TYR A 191 -17.31 -3.55 -17.89
C TYR A 191 -16.94 -2.43 -18.85
N VAL A 192 -17.97 -1.69 -19.30
CA VAL A 192 -17.86 -0.53 -20.17
C VAL A 192 -18.50 0.67 -19.49
N LEU A 193 -17.84 1.83 -19.55
CA LEU A 193 -18.45 3.08 -19.08
C LEU A 193 -19.59 3.50 -20.01
N THR A 194 -20.77 3.69 -19.42
CA THR A 194 -22.01 4.07 -20.11
C THR A 194 -22.70 5.23 -19.40
N GLY A 195 -23.60 5.92 -20.11
CA GLY A 195 -24.35 7.05 -19.57
C GLY A 195 -23.57 8.37 -19.60
N SER A 196 -24.15 9.39 -18.98
CA SER A 196 -23.59 10.74 -18.91
C SER A 196 -24.13 11.51 -17.72
N GLY A 197 -23.36 12.48 -17.21
CA GLY A 197 -23.80 13.30 -16.07
C GLY A 197 -24.04 12.43 -14.84
N ASN A 198 -25.25 12.50 -14.28
CA ASN A 198 -25.63 11.75 -13.08
C ASN A 198 -26.05 10.29 -13.37
N ASP A 199 -26.20 9.89 -14.64
CA ASP A 199 -26.58 8.55 -15.05
C ASP A 199 -25.35 7.68 -15.44
N LEU A 200 -24.15 8.10 -15.03
CA LEU A 200 -22.92 7.35 -15.30
C LEU A 200 -22.95 5.98 -14.62
N SER A 201 -22.52 4.96 -15.35
CA SER A 201 -22.53 3.57 -14.89
C SER A 201 -21.44 2.76 -15.59
N LEU A 202 -21.05 1.64 -14.98
CA LEU A 202 -20.29 0.57 -15.63
C LEU A 202 -21.25 -0.57 -15.94
N THR A 203 -21.45 -0.86 -17.23
CA THR A 203 -22.33 -1.96 -17.69
C THR A 203 -21.49 -3.15 -18.15
N ALA A 204 -21.92 -4.37 -17.83
CA ALA A 204 -21.24 -5.60 -18.21
C ALA A 204 -20.94 -5.67 -19.71
N ASN A 205 -19.71 -6.01 -20.04
CA ASN A 205 -19.23 -6.20 -21.40
C ASN A 205 -19.55 -7.62 -21.88
N GLY A 206 -20.67 -7.79 -22.58
CA GLY A 206 -21.09 -9.09 -23.11
C GLY A 206 -20.10 -9.77 -24.07
N SER A 207 -19.11 -9.03 -24.60
CA SER A 207 -18.05 -9.59 -25.47
C SER A 207 -16.87 -10.20 -24.72
N TRP A 208 -16.71 -9.93 -23.41
CA TRP A 208 -15.49 -10.24 -22.65
C TRP A 208 -15.32 -11.74 -22.31
N CYS A 209 -16.32 -12.37 -21.70
CA CYS A 209 -16.07 -13.57 -20.90
C CYS A 209 -16.51 -14.93 -21.47
N GLN A 210 -17.04 -15.00 -22.70
CA GLN A 210 -17.55 -16.26 -23.28
C GLN A 210 -18.40 -17.14 -22.30
N GLY A 211 -19.05 -16.55 -21.29
CA GLY A 211 -19.86 -17.26 -20.30
C GLY A 211 -19.52 -17.09 -18.82
N GLU A 212 -18.49 -16.34 -18.40
CA GLU A 212 -18.33 -16.00 -16.98
C GLU A 212 -19.44 -15.05 -16.51
N LYS A 213 -20.10 -15.42 -15.41
CA LYS A 213 -21.14 -14.61 -14.77
C LYS A 213 -20.48 -13.57 -13.88
N LEU A 214 -20.71 -12.29 -14.16
CA LEU A 214 -20.30 -11.20 -13.28
C LEU A 214 -21.27 -11.07 -12.08
N PRO A 215 -20.83 -10.54 -10.92
CA PRO A 215 -21.68 -10.42 -9.74
C PRO A 215 -22.89 -9.49 -9.93
N VAL A 216 -22.73 -8.46 -10.76
CA VAL A 216 -23.73 -7.42 -11.05
C VAL A 216 -23.69 -7.04 -12.53
N ASP A 217 -24.85 -6.81 -13.15
CA ASP A 217 -24.92 -6.45 -14.58
C ASP A 217 -24.56 -4.98 -14.83
N THR A 218 -24.91 -4.11 -13.89
CA THR A 218 -24.67 -2.67 -13.94
C THR A 218 -24.20 -2.18 -12.57
N ILE A 219 -23.20 -1.31 -12.57
CA ILE A 219 -22.66 -0.64 -11.38
C ILE A 219 -22.88 0.87 -11.56
N PRO A 220 -23.81 1.50 -10.85
CA PRO A 220 -23.96 2.95 -10.88
C PRO A 220 -22.69 3.64 -10.38
N LEU A 221 -22.40 4.81 -10.95
CA LEU A 221 -21.29 5.65 -10.53
C LEU A 221 -21.81 6.94 -9.90
N GLN A 222 -21.56 7.12 -8.61
CA GLN A 222 -21.84 8.35 -7.89
C GLN A 222 -20.77 9.39 -8.22
N ALA A 223 -21.19 10.55 -8.73
CA ALA A 223 -20.29 11.64 -9.08
C ALA A 223 -19.84 12.42 -7.83
N ILE A 224 -18.54 12.48 -7.61
CA ILE A 224 -17.89 13.15 -6.49
C ILE A 224 -17.10 14.36 -7.02
N GLN A 225 -17.12 15.47 -6.28
CA GLN A 225 -16.36 16.67 -6.62
C GLN A 225 -15.14 16.83 -5.72
N GLU A 226 -15.36 16.76 -4.41
CA GLU A 226 -14.32 16.98 -3.40
C GLU A 226 -14.14 15.76 -2.48
N ALA A 227 -13.09 15.79 -1.64
CA ALA A 227 -12.83 14.69 -0.70
C ALA A 227 -13.94 14.54 0.36
N ASP A 228 -14.52 15.65 0.83
CA ASP A 228 -15.60 15.62 1.82
C ASP A 228 -16.88 14.99 1.25
N ASP A 229 -17.14 15.16 -0.05
CA ASP A 229 -18.26 14.51 -0.73
C ASP A 229 -18.09 12.99 -0.78
N LEU A 230 -16.84 12.51 -0.96
CA LEU A 230 -16.54 11.07 -0.94
C LEU A 230 -16.82 10.46 0.43
N ILE A 231 -16.38 11.16 1.49
CA ILE A 231 -16.64 10.75 2.88
C ILE A 231 -18.14 10.72 3.12
N HIS A 232 -18.84 11.79 2.76
CA HIS A 232 -20.29 11.88 2.94
C HIS A 232 -21.01 10.74 2.22
N ALA A 233 -20.71 10.51 0.94
CA ALA A 233 -21.35 9.46 0.15
C ALA A 233 -21.10 8.06 0.74
N PHE A 234 -19.92 7.80 1.31
CA PHE A 234 -19.65 6.54 1.97
C PHE A 234 -20.42 6.43 3.30
N ASP A 235 -20.40 7.47 4.12
CA ASP A 235 -21.06 7.50 5.43
C ASP A 235 -22.60 7.41 5.31
N THR A 236 -23.19 7.97 4.24
CA THR A 236 -24.63 7.87 3.93
C THR A 236 -25.00 6.62 3.13
N LYS A 237 -24.03 5.76 2.80
CA LYS A 237 -24.20 4.52 2.01
C LYS A 237 -24.62 4.73 0.56
N GLU A 238 -24.40 5.92 0.00
CA GLU A 238 -24.56 6.18 -1.43
C GLU A 238 -23.52 5.46 -2.29
N ILE A 239 -22.35 5.15 -1.70
CA ILE A 239 -21.33 4.29 -2.32
C ILE A 239 -21.01 3.10 -1.41
N SER A 240 -20.72 1.97 -2.06
CA SER A 240 -20.57 0.67 -1.39
C SER A 240 -19.17 0.42 -0.85
N LEU A 241 -18.15 1.00 -1.49
CA LEU A 241 -16.76 0.88 -1.05
C LEU A 241 -15.90 2.08 -1.45
N VAL A 242 -14.80 2.24 -0.73
CA VAL A 242 -13.71 3.18 -1.02
C VAL A 242 -12.36 2.49 -0.81
N SER A 243 -11.34 2.88 -1.58
CA SER A 243 -9.97 2.48 -1.28
C SER A 243 -9.15 3.67 -0.82
N THR A 244 -8.37 3.48 0.24
CA THR A 244 -7.62 4.55 0.90
C THR A 244 -6.33 4.03 1.52
N ASP A 245 -5.34 4.92 1.65
CA ASP A 245 -4.18 4.70 2.51
C ASP A 245 -4.47 5.34 3.87
N LEU A 246 -4.79 4.51 4.87
CA LEU A 246 -5.11 4.95 6.22
C LEU A 246 -3.91 5.53 6.98
N THR A 247 -2.72 5.49 6.39
CA THR A 247 -1.46 6.00 6.94
C THR A 247 -0.84 7.09 6.05
N ALA A 248 -1.63 7.65 5.13
CA ALA A 248 -1.23 8.79 4.31
C ALA A 248 -1.19 10.09 5.11
N THR A 249 -0.46 11.09 4.59
CA THR A 249 -0.35 12.43 5.18
C THR A 249 -1.70 13.08 5.45
N ASN A 250 -2.67 12.88 4.56
CA ASN A 250 -4.03 13.39 4.66
C ASN A 250 -5.03 12.23 4.57
N ALA A 251 -4.83 11.19 5.38
CA ALA A 251 -5.75 10.05 5.43
C ALA A 251 -7.18 10.55 5.72
N LEU A 252 -8.13 10.13 4.88
CA LEU A 252 -9.54 10.50 5.02
C LEU A 252 -10.16 9.71 6.18
N GLY A 253 -10.91 10.41 7.02
CA GLY A 253 -11.66 9.80 8.12
C GLY A 253 -13.06 9.41 7.67
N PHE A 254 -13.34 8.12 7.61
CA PHE A 254 -14.68 7.58 7.37
C PHE A 254 -15.35 7.22 8.70
N SER A 255 -16.65 7.41 8.80
CA SER A 255 -17.40 7.16 10.04
C SER A 255 -18.41 6.01 9.89
N GLY A 256 -18.93 5.52 11.00
CA GLY A 256 -19.89 4.41 11.02
C GLY A 256 -19.26 3.02 11.06
N SER A 257 -20.08 2.00 10.82
CA SER A 257 -19.65 0.60 10.81
C SER A 257 -19.38 0.15 9.37
N PHE A 258 -18.12 -0.13 9.07
CA PHE A 258 -17.65 -0.66 7.80
C PHE A 258 -16.69 -1.83 8.05
N ASP A 259 -16.58 -2.70 7.04
CA ASP A 259 -15.53 -3.71 7.00
C ASP A 259 -14.27 -3.08 6.41
N THR A 260 -13.11 -3.46 6.96
CA THR A 260 -11.80 -3.05 6.46
C THR A 260 -11.06 -4.28 5.97
N LEU A 261 -10.64 -4.26 4.71
CA LEU A 261 -9.75 -5.25 4.13
C LEU A 261 -8.45 -4.60 3.66
N ASP A 262 -7.35 -4.96 4.31
CA ASP A 262 -6.02 -4.53 3.91
C ASP A 262 -5.48 -5.36 2.74
N TYR A 263 -4.73 -4.71 1.86
CA TYR A 263 -4.00 -5.35 0.78
C TYR A 263 -2.59 -4.80 0.63
N PRO A 264 -1.64 -5.66 0.19
CA PRO A 264 -0.23 -5.32 0.18
C PRO A 264 0.13 -4.31 -0.89
N THR A 265 1.11 -3.45 -0.58
CA THR A 265 1.70 -2.52 -1.53
C THR A 265 3.23 -2.66 -1.55
N SER A 266 3.85 -2.20 -2.62
CA SER A 266 5.30 -2.08 -2.76
C SER A 266 5.87 -0.81 -2.09
N THR A 267 5.08 -0.16 -1.24
CA THR A 267 5.48 1.07 -0.53
C THR A 267 6.29 0.72 0.71
N MET A 268 7.62 0.82 0.58
CA MET A 268 8.58 0.51 1.62
C MET A 268 8.89 1.74 2.47
N VAL A 269 8.76 1.60 3.79
CA VAL A 269 9.28 2.56 4.78
C VAL A 269 10.61 2.04 5.31
N TYR A 270 11.63 2.90 5.32
CA TYR A 270 13.00 2.50 5.66
C TYR A 270 13.76 3.63 6.36
N VAL A 271 14.76 3.27 7.15
CA VAL A 271 15.74 4.21 7.72
C VAL A 271 16.98 4.19 6.84
N GLY A 272 17.23 5.27 6.10
CA GLY A 272 18.47 5.41 5.32
C GLY A 272 19.63 5.89 6.18
N PHE A 273 20.84 5.47 5.83
CA PHE A 273 22.06 5.77 6.58
C PHE A 273 22.97 6.71 5.80
N ASN A 274 23.57 7.70 6.47
CA ASN A 274 24.68 8.45 5.89
C ASN A 274 25.95 7.58 5.92
N THR A 275 26.34 7.03 4.77
CA THR A 275 27.48 6.10 4.70
C THR A 275 28.80 6.79 4.42
N VAL A 276 28.79 8.11 4.24
CA VAL A 276 29.97 8.91 3.88
C VAL A 276 30.55 9.62 5.09
N SER A 277 29.73 10.01 6.05
CA SER A 277 30.14 10.82 7.19
C SER A 277 29.41 10.42 8.48
N GLY A 278 29.86 10.99 9.60
CA GLY A 278 29.29 10.70 10.91
C GLY A 278 29.55 9.25 11.36
N PRO A 279 28.87 8.80 12.44
CA PRO A 279 29.05 7.45 12.95
C PRO A 279 28.59 6.35 11.98
N CYS A 280 27.64 6.67 11.10
CA CYS A 280 27.13 5.74 10.10
C CYS A 280 28.09 5.49 8.93
N ALA A 281 29.20 6.22 8.81
CA ALA A 281 30.28 5.87 7.88
C ALA A 281 30.89 4.48 8.21
N ASP A 282 30.86 4.07 9.48
CA ASP A 282 31.28 2.74 9.92
C ASP A 282 30.18 1.69 9.65
N ALA A 283 30.50 0.68 8.83
CA ALA A 283 29.61 -0.42 8.53
C ALA A 283 29.20 -1.23 9.79
N GLY A 284 30.08 -1.31 10.80
CA GLY A 284 29.78 -1.97 12.07
C GLY A 284 28.63 -1.30 12.84
N VAL A 285 28.57 0.03 12.83
CA VAL A 285 27.45 0.79 13.39
C VAL A 285 26.17 0.47 12.61
N ARG A 286 26.22 0.50 11.28
CA ARG A 286 25.04 0.20 10.42
C ARG A 286 24.53 -1.24 10.63
N LYS A 287 25.42 -2.23 10.79
CA LYS A 287 25.07 -3.62 11.12
C LYS A 287 24.36 -3.75 12.46
N ALA A 288 24.78 -2.98 13.46
CA ALA A 288 24.11 -2.93 14.75
C ALA A 288 22.69 -2.35 14.57
N LEU A 289 22.56 -1.23 13.83
CA LEU A 289 21.27 -0.57 13.59
C LEU A 289 20.25 -1.46 12.88
N LEU A 290 20.66 -2.38 12.00
CA LEU A 290 19.73 -3.33 11.37
C LEU A 290 18.89 -4.13 12.39
N ARG A 291 19.44 -4.37 13.58
CA ARG A 291 18.82 -5.14 14.68
C ARG A 291 18.36 -4.27 15.84
N ALA A 292 18.45 -2.95 15.71
CA ALA A 292 18.07 -1.99 16.75
C ALA A 292 16.61 -1.53 16.65
N PHE A 293 15.94 -1.81 15.53
CA PHE A 293 14.59 -1.31 15.26
C PHE A 293 13.52 -2.37 15.52
N ASP A 294 12.59 -2.04 16.41
CA ASP A 294 11.35 -2.79 16.63
C ASP A 294 10.34 -2.47 15.52
N ARG A 295 10.38 -3.29 14.46
CA ARG A 295 9.53 -3.15 13.27
C ARG A 295 8.08 -3.50 13.56
N GLU A 296 7.84 -4.38 14.51
CA GLU A 296 6.51 -4.88 14.82
C GLU A 296 5.71 -3.83 15.59
N SER A 297 6.33 -3.14 16.55
CA SER A 297 5.69 -2.01 17.23
C SER A 297 5.34 -0.88 16.26
N VAL A 298 6.21 -0.56 15.28
CA VAL A 298 5.89 0.43 14.24
C VAL A 298 4.67 -0.01 13.42
N SER A 299 4.67 -1.24 12.92
CA SER A 299 3.63 -1.73 12.02
C SER A 299 2.28 -1.92 12.71
N THR A 300 2.28 -2.38 13.96
CA THR A 300 1.05 -2.73 14.69
C THR A 300 0.47 -1.58 15.52
N ALA A 301 1.30 -0.81 16.21
CA ALA A 301 0.85 0.22 17.14
C ALA A 301 0.78 1.61 16.49
N ILE A 302 1.74 1.94 15.62
CA ILE A 302 1.83 3.29 15.03
C ILE A 302 1.01 3.33 13.73
N PHE A 303 1.22 2.36 12.84
CA PHE A 303 0.42 2.22 11.62
C PHE A 303 -0.87 1.44 11.82
N SER A 304 -1.28 1.16 13.07
CA SER A 304 -2.55 0.51 13.40
C SER A 304 -2.84 -0.79 12.63
N ARG A 305 -1.79 -1.54 12.29
CA ARG A 305 -1.81 -2.77 11.48
C ARG A 305 -2.01 -2.60 9.97
N HIS A 306 -2.07 -1.36 9.47
CA HIS A 306 -2.08 -1.04 8.03
C HIS A 306 -0.67 -1.05 7.42
N ALA A 307 0.23 -1.85 7.98
CA ALA A 307 1.57 -2.09 7.47
C ALA A 307 2.04 -3.48 7.91
N GLN A 308 2.93 -4.07 7.12
CA GLN A 308 3.57 -5.34 7.43
C GLN A 308 5.04 -5.14 7.78
N PRO A 309 5.51 -5.59 8.97
CA PRO A 309 6.91 -5.46 9.34
C PRO A 309 7.80 -6.22 8.36
N ALA A 310 8.92 -5.62 7.97
CA ALA A 310 9.82 -6.21 7.00
C ALA A 310 11.28 -5.86 7.31
N ALA A 311 12.16 -6.86 7.18
CA ALA A 311 13.60 -6.66 7.35
C ALA A 311 14.38 -6.68 6.03
N LEU A 312 13.75 -7.17 4.96
CA LEU A 312 14.33 -7.28 3.62
C LEU A 312 13.68 -6.26 2.67
N PRO A 313 14.40 -5.80 1.62
CA PRO A 313 13.89 -4.82 0.67
C PRO A 313 12.95 -5.43 -0.38
N VAL A 314 12.07 -6.31 0.07
CA VAL A 314 11.02 -6.97 -0.70
C VAL A 314 9.84 -7.22 0.22
N HIS A 315 8.62 -7.16 -0.31
CA HIS A 315 7.41 -7.32 0.51
C HIS A 315 7.34 -8.73 1.12
N PRO A 316 6.94 -8.90 2.39
CA PRO A 316 6.89 -10.23 3.03
C PRO A 316 5.94 -11.24 2.35
N GLY A 317 4.95 -10.76 1.61
CA GLY A 317 4.08 -11.59 0.77
C GLY A 317 4.73 -12.15 -0.50
N SER A 318 5.91 -11.66 -0.91
CA SER A 318 6.60 -12.14 -2.11
C SER A 318 7.33 -13.45 -1.87
N ALA A 319 7.39 -14.32 -2.88
CA ALA A 319 8.22 -15.53 -2.84
C ALA A 319 9.73 -15.25 -2.65
N LEU A 320 10.18 -14.02 -2.95
CA LEU A 320 11.56 -13.58 -2.75
C LEU A 320 11.86 -13.14 -1.30
N TYR A 321 10.86 -13.13 -0.41
CA TYR A 321 11.09 -12.81 1.00
C TYR A 321 11.63 -14.04 1.75
N HIS A 322 12.95 -14.07 1.95
CA HIS A 322 13.63 -15.17 2.63
C HIS A 322 13.56 -15.03 4.15
N GLU A 323 12.61 -15.75 4.77
CA GLU A 323 12.34 -15.71 6.20
C GLU A 323 13.56 -15.96 7.09
N ASP A 324 14.47 -16.83 6.65
CA ASP A 324 15.73 -17.12 7.38
C ASP A 324 16.65 -15.88 7.46
N GLN A 325 16.75 -15.11 6.37
CA GLN A 325 17.54 -13.88 6.35
C GLN A 325 16.83 -12.75 7.09
N ALA A 326 15.51 -12.66 6.97
CA ALA A 326 14.72 -11.67 7.70
C ALA A 326 14.81 -11.87 9.22
N SER A 327 14.69 -13.12 9.68
CA SER A 327 14.78 -13.49 11.11
C SER A 327 16.16 -13.19 11.71
N ALA A 328 17.23 -13.30 10.91
CA ALA A 328 18.58 -12.94 11.35
C ALA A 328 18.79 -11.43 11.58
N LEU A 329 17.84 -10.61 11.12
CA LEU A 329 17.81 -9.15 11.26
C LEU A 329 16.74 -8.66 12.26
N SER A 330 16.04 -9.58 12.94
CA SER A 330 15.08 -9.25 13.98
C SER A 330 15.70 -8.41 15.09
N TYR A 331 14.86 -7.62 15.75
CA TYR A 331 15.25 -6.80 16.89
C TYR A 331 15.93 -7.66 17.98
N SER A 332 17.12 -7.25 18.42
CA SER A 332 17.85 -7.94 19.49
C SER A 332 18.85 -7.00 20.14
N SER A 333 18.57 -6.60 21.39
CA SER A 333 19.47 -5.76 22.17
C SER A 333 20.85 -6.41 22.38
N GLN A 334 20.89 -7.74 22.54
CA GLN A 334 22.13 -8.49 22.64
C GLN A 334 22.94 -8.40 21.34
N ALA A 335 22.31 -8.65 20.18
CA ALA A 335 23.01 -8.63 18.90
C ALA A 335 23.49 -7.21 18.54
N VAL A 336 22.74 -6.17 18.93
CA VAL A 336 23.17 -4.77 18.81
C VAL A 336 24.45 -4.54 19.63
N ALA A 337 24.46 -4.95 20.89
CA ALA A 337 25.61 -4.76 21.78
C ALA A 337 26.86 -5.53 21.28
N GLU A 338 26.67 -6.75 20.80
CA GLU A 338 27.74 -7.56 20.19
C GLU A 338 28.31 -6.89 18.93
N ALA A 339 27.44 -6.40 18.03
CA ALA A 339 27.86 -5.73 16.81
C ALA A 339 28.61 -4.42 17.09
N LEU A 340 28.14 -3.60 18.05
CA LEU A 340 28.83 -2.37 18.46
C LEU A 340 30.19 -2.68 19.11
N THR A 341 30.27 -3.72 19.95
CA THR A 341 31.54 -4.16 20.56
C THR A 341 32.53 -4.63 19.50
N ALA A 342 32.07 -5.41 18.52
CA ALA A 342 32.90 -5.85 17.39
C ALA A 342 33.40 -4.67 16.53
N ALA A 343 32.62 -3.59 16.46
CA ALA A 343 32.99 -2.33 15.82
C ALA A 343 33.87 -1.40 16.70
N GLY A 344 34.31 -1.87 17.89
CA GLY A 344 35.21 -1.14 18.77
C GLY A 344 34.54 -0.16 19.73
N TRP A 345 33.22 -0.19 19.85
CA TRP A 345 32.48 0.62 20.80
C TRP A 345 32.36 -0.10 22.15
N THR A 346 32.56 0.63 23.25
CA THR A 346 32.39 0.14 24.61
C THR A 346 31.18 0.80 25.25
N ALA A 347 30.30 0.02 25.87
CA ALA A 347 29.19 0.55 26.64
C ALA A 347 29.68 1.18 27.96
N THR A 348 29.17 2.36 28.29
CA THR A 348 29.45 3.08 29.54
C THR A 348 28.17 3.74 30.07
N ASP A 349 28.21 4.31 31.28
CA ASP A 349 27.10 5.09 31.84
C ASP A 349 26.72 6.31 30.98
N SER A 350 27.64 6.78 30.12
CA SER A 350 27.40 7.87 29.17
C SER A 350 27.04 7.38 27.76
N GLY A 351 26.69 6.11 27.60
CA GLY A 351 26.37 5.48 26.31
C GLY A 351 27.57 4.77 25.68
N TRP A 352 27.49 4.50 24.38
CA TRP A 352 28.54 3.80 23.63
C TRP A 352 29.68 4.74 23.23
N VAL A 353 30.92 4.38 23.57
CA VAL A 353 32.11 5.20 23.28
C VAL A 353 33.19 4.44 22.52
N ASN A 354 33.86 5.13 21.61
CA ASN A 354 35.08 4.65 20.93
C ASN A 354 36.16 5.73 21.07
N GLY A 355 37.13 5.49 21.95
CA GLY A 355 38.12 6.49 22.34
C GLY A 355 37.48 7.74 22.97
N ARG A 356 37.54 8.88 22.28
CA ARG A 356 36.92 10.15 22.72
C ARG A 356 35.55 10.41 22.09
N GLN A 357 35.12 9.57 21.17
CA GLN A 357 33.84 9.71 20.49
C GLN A 357 32.75 9.02 21.31
N THR A 358 31.59 9.66 21.41
CA THR A 358 30.36 9.03 21.89
C THR A 358 29.44 8.83 20.70
N LEU A 359 28.82 7.65 20.60
CA LEU A 359 27.86 7.34 19.54
C LEU A 359 26.61 8.17 19.77
N SER A 360 26.37 9.11 18.87
CA SER A 360 25.22 9.99 18.85
C SER A 360 24.72 10.09 17.42
N LEU A 361 23.41 9.94 17.22
CA LEU A 361 22.78 9.92 15.90
C LEU A 361 21.64 10.94 15.83
N GLU A 362 21.59 11.70 14.75
CA GLU A 362 20.43 12.51 14.39
C GLU A 362 19.59 11.81 13.33
N LEU A 363 18.31 11.57 13.63
CA LEU A 363 17.32 11.10 12.67
C LEU A 363 16.47 12.28 12.17
N VAL A 364 16.44 12.47 10.86
CA VAL A 364 15.56 13.47 10.21
C VAL A 364 14.30 12.83 9.63
N VAL A 365 13.18 13.53 9.73
CA VAL A 365 11.88 13.10 9.17
C VAL A 365 11.08 14.30 8.67
N SER A 366 10.29 14.10 7.61
CA SER A 366 9.29 15.09 7.18
C SER A 366 8.20 15.23 8.25
N ALA A 367 7.89 16.48 8.62
CA ALA A 367 6.88 16.85 9.59
C ALA A 367 5.45 16.76 9.03
N GLU A 368 5.29 16.55 7.73
CA GLU A 368 3.98 16.55 7.07
C GLU A 368 3.14 15.32 7.44
N ASN A 369 3.77 14.16 7.63
CA ASN A 369 3.06 12.92 7.98
C ASN A 369 3.24 12.58 9.47
N GLN A 370 2.16 12.71 10.26
CA GLN A 370 2.22 12.50 11.71
C GLN A 370 2.53 11.05 12.11
N ASP A 371 2.04 10.05 11.37
CA ASP A 371 2.33 8.65 11.66
C ASP A 371 3.81 8.34 11.44
N ARG A 372 4.42 8.89 10.39
CA ARG A 372 5.87 8.78 10.15
C ARG A 372 6.68 9.53 11.21
N VAL A 373 6.21 10.69 11.68
CA VAL A 373 6.85 11.39 12.81
C VAL A 373 6.76 10.55 14.09
N ALA A 374 5.63 9.89 14.35
CA ALA A 374 5.46 8.99 15.49
C ALA A 374 6.35 7.75 15.36
N ALA A 375 6.44 7.15 14.16
CA ALA A 375 7.34 6.04 13.87
C ALA A 375 8.81 6.43 14.10
N ALA A 376 9.24 7.58 13.56
CA ALA A 376 10.56 8.12 13.76
C ALA A 376 10.89 8.34 15.25
N GLN A 377 9.94 8.90 16.02
CA GLN A 377 10.11 9.09 17.45
C GLN A 377 10.24 7.76 18.21
N HIS A 378 9.45 6.75 17.84
CA HIS A 378 9.55 5.42 18.44
C HIS A 378 10.91 4.77 18.16
N LEU A 379 11.41 4.86 16.92
CA LEU A 379 12.74 4.36 16.55
C LEU A 379 13.85 5.06 17.35
N VAL A 380 13.78 6.40 17.49
CA VAL A 380 14.72 7.19 18.30
C VAL A 380 14.67 6.78 19.78
N ASN A 381 13.49 6.53 20.34
CA ASN A 381 13.36 6.05 21.72
C ASN A 381 14.01 4.67 21.89
N GLY A 382 13.75 3.74 20.96
CA GLY A 382 14.37 2.41 20.99
C GLY A 382 15.90 2.45 20.92
N LEU A 383 16.48 3.36 20.12
CA LEU A 383 17.93 3.58 20.12
C LEU A 383 18.43 4.07 21.49
N ASN A 384 17.74 5.03 22.10
CA ASN A 384 18.10 5.56 23.42
C ASN A 384 18.02 4.49 24.52
N ASP A 385 17.02 3.60 24.48
CA ASP A 385 16.88 2.47 25.41
C ASP A 385 18.04 1.46 25.30
N LEU A 386 18.66 1.37 24.12
CA LEU A 386 19.88 0.58 23.86
C LEU A 386 21.18 1.32 24.24
N GLY A 387 21.08 2.54 24.80
CA GLY A 387 22.21 3.39 25.16
C GLY A 387 22.88 4.08 23.96
N ILE A 388 22.28 4.00 22.77
CA ILE A 388 22.69 4.73 21.57
C ILE A 388 22.00 6.09 21.61
N ARG A 389 22.76 7.17 21.84
CA ARG A 389 22.14 8.50 21.92
C ARG A 389 21.54 8.87 20.57
N ALA A 390 20.26 9.21 20.56
CA ALA A 390 19.56 9.58 19.33
C ALA A 390 18.63 10.77 19.55
N THR A 391 18.61 11.69 18.58
CA THR A 391 17.67 12.83 18.55
C THR A 391 16.84 12.80 17.28
N LEU A 392 15.61 13.34 17.36
CA LEU A 392 14.70 13.48 16.23
C LEU A 392 14.62 14.94 15.78
N THR A 393 14.87 15.18 14.50
CA THR A 393 14.68 16.49 13.86
C THR A 393 13.55 16.41 12.84
N LYS A 394 12.52 17.22 13.05
CA LYS A 394 11.34 17.30 12.19
C LYS A 394 11.50 18.50 11.27
N LEU A 395 11.40 18.27 9.97
CA LEU A 395 11.61 19.27 8.93
C LEU A 395 10.34 19.40 8.08
N ASP A 396 10.00 20.60 7.61
CA ASP A 396 9.05 20.71 6.49
C ASP A 396 9.61 20.01 5.24
N TRP A 397 8.76 19.78 4.23
CA TRP A 397 9.15 18.97 3.07
C TRP A 397 10.38 19.49 2.33
N ASP A 398 10.43 20.79 2.06
CA ASP A 398 11.55 21.40 1.32
C ASP A 398 12.85 21.33 2.12
N ALA A 399 12.80 21.59 3.44
CA ALA A 399 13.96 21.45 4.31
C ALA A 399 14.39 19.99 4.46
N TYR A 400 13.45 19.04 4.53
CA TYR A 400 13.71 17.61 4.56
C TYR A 400 14.45 17.16 3.30
N VAL A 401 13.92 17.49 2.12
CA VAL A 401 14.56 17.16 0.83
C VAL A 401 15.94 17.80 0.73
N SER A 402 16.09 19.07 1.14
CA SER A 402 17.38 19.76 1.15
C SER A 402 18.40 19.10 2.08
N ALA A 403 17.98 18.67 3.27
CA ALA A 403 18.82 17.93 4.21
C ALA A 403 19.29 16.59 3.61
N LEU A 404 18.39 15.85 2.95
CA LEU A 404 18.71 14.61 2.27
C LEU A 404 19.72 14.81 1.13
N GLN A 405 19.48 15.80 0.26
CA GLN A 405 20.37 16.09 -0.87
C GLN A 405 21.76 16.57 -0.44
N SER A 406 21.84 17.25 0.70
CA SER A 406 23.10 17.77 1.25
C SER A 406 23.85 16.77 2.12
N GLY A 407 23.25 15.61 2.45
CA GLY A 407 23.84 14.66 3.39
C GLY A 407 23.83 15.14 4.85
N ASN A 408 22.96 16.10 5.21
CA ASN A 408 22.90 16.70 6.55
C ASN A 408 21.99 15.88 7.47
N PHE A 409 22.38 14.64 7.73
CA PHE A 409 21.71 13.69 8.61
C PHE A 409 22.67 12.55 8.97
N ASP A 410 22.45 11.86 10.09
CA ASP A 410 23.04 10.52 10.29
C ASP A 410 22.08 9.45 9.78
N LEU A 411 20.80 9.61 10.11
CA LEU A 411 19.68 8.75 9.72
C LEU A 411 18.56 9.58 9.09
N TYR A 412 17.80 9.02 8.16
CA TYR A 412 16.53 9.58 7.74
C TYR A 412 15.44 8.53 7.63
N LEU A 413 14.20 8.87 7.97
CA LEU A 413 13.07 7.98 7.70
C LEU A 413 12.52 8.26 6.32
N GLY A 414 12.78 7.36 5.36
CA GLY A 414 12.32 7.42 3.98
C GLY A 414 11.06 6.57 3.71
N GLU A 415 10.39 6.88 2.59
CA GLU A 415 9.31 6.09 2.01
C GLU A 415 9.53 6.02 0.50
N VAL A 416 9.33 4.87 -0.11
CA VAL A 416 9.43 4.69 -1.56
C VAL A 416 8.44 3.63 -2.03
N ARG A 417 7.69 3.93 -3.09
CA ARG A 417 6.93 2.92 -3.83
C ARG A 417 7.85 2.28 -4.87
N LEU A 418 8.25 1.04 -4.62
CA LEU A 418 9.07 0.27 -5.56
C LEU A 418 8.22 -0.20 -6.74
N THR A 419 8.84 -0.43 -7.89
CA THR A 419 8.24 -1.21 -8.97
C THR A 419 8.07 -2.67 -8.51
N ALA A 420 7.15 -3.42 -9.15
CA ALA A 420 6.81 -4.77 -8.71
C ALA A 420 7.95 -5.80 -8.85
N ASP A 421 9.01 -5.46 -9.57
CA ASP A 421 10.25 -6.23 -9.63
C ASP A 421 11.22 -5.95 -8.45
N PHE A 422 10.83 -5.07 -7.51
CA PHE A 422 11.59 -4.67 -6.33
C PHE A 422 13.03 -4.22 -6.68
N ASP A 423 13.17 -3.44 -7.76
CA ASP A 423 14.46 -2.89 -8.19
C ASP A 423 15.00 -1.84 -7.21
N LEU A 424 16.18 -2.10 -6.64
CA LEU A 424 16.86 -1.20 -5.69
C LEU A 424 17.83 -0.23 -6.34
N THR A 425 17.89 -0.15 -7.68
CA THR A 425 18.83 0.70 -8.42
C THR A 425 18.86 2.13 -7.88
N ALA A 426 17.70 2.74 -7.64
CA ALA A 426 17.62 4.12 -7.15
C ALA A 426 18.21 4.31 -5.75
N LEU A 427 18.23 3.27 -4.91
CA LEU A 427 18.65 3.32 -3.51
C LEU A 427 20.13 2.99 -3.32
N ILE A 428 20.67 2.03 -4.08
CA ILE A 428 21.98 1.42 -3.75
C ILE A 428 23.05 1.59 -4.84
N THR A 429 22.74 2.25 -5.96
CA THR A 429 23.75 2.52 -7.01
C THR A 429 24.31 3.93 -6.89
N ALA A 430 25.56 4.10 -7.30
CA ALA A 430 26.18 5.42 -7.38
C ALA A 430 25.38 6.31 -8.35
N GLY A 431 24.95 7.49 -7.87
CA GLY A 431 24.08 8.40 -8.65
C GLY A 431 22.60 8.01 -8.68
N GLY A 432 22.19 6.97 -7.94
CA GLY A 432 20.78 6.64 -7.75
C GLY A 432 20.02 7.80 -7.09
N SER A 433 18.81 8.09 -7.60
CA SER A 433 18.02 9.26 -7.18
C SER A 433 17.55 9.25 -5.73
N LEU A 434 17.59 8.09 -5.06
CA LEU A 434 17.23 7.90 -3.65
C LEU A 434 18.43 7.51 -2.80
N ASN A 435 19.64 7.48 -3.36
CA ASN A 435 20.88 7.18 -2.65
C ASN A 435 21.41 8.42 -1.92
N TYR A 436 20.58 8.99 -1.03
CA TYR A 436 20.92 10.20 -0.27
C TYR A 436 22.09 9.98 0.70
N GLY A 437 22.26 8.74 1.17
CA GLY A 437 23.32 8.34 2.09
C GLY A 437 24.72 8.29 1.47
N GLY A 438 24.82 8.38 0.13
CA GLY A 438 26.09 8.27 -0.58
C GLY A 438 26.67 6.86 -0.57
N TYR A 439 25.81 5.83 -0.50
CA TYR A 439 26.24 4.43 -0.51
C TYR A 439 26.96 4.08 -1.81
N SER A 440 28.08 3.38 -1.67
CA SER A 440 28.87 2.90 -2.81
C SER A 440 29.50 1.56 -2.45
N ASP A 441 28.96 0.50 -3.02
CA ASP A 441 29.52 -0.84 -2.90
C ASP A 441 29.50 -1.57 -4.24
N THR A 442 30.67 -1.89 -4.77
CA THR A 442 30.80 -2.50 -6.10
C THR A 442 30.20 -3.90 -6.13
N GLN A 443 30.30 -4.65 -5.03
CA GLN A 443 29.75 -6.00 -4.95
C GLN A 443 28.22 -5.98 -4.92
N ALA A 444 27.61 -5.11 -4.12
CA ALA A 444 26.16 -4.91 -4.10
C ALA A 444 25.63 -4.46 -5.46
N ALA A 445 26.35 -3.57 -6.16
CA ALA A 445 25.98 -3.14 -7.51
C ALA A 445 26.00 -4.31 -8.52
N GLN A 446 27.00 -5.20 -8.46
CA GLN A 446 27.07 -6.39 -9.32
C GLN A 446 25.99 -7.43 -8.98
N LEU A 447 25.73 -7.65 -7.69
CA LEU A 447 24.66 -8.54 -7.23
C LEU A 447 23.29 -8.01 -7.63
N LEU A 448 23.08 -6.69 -7.55
CA LEU A 448 21.86 -6.06 -8.04
C LEU A 448 21.68 -6.25 -9.56
N GLN A 449 22.75 -6.08 -10.35
CA GLN A 449 22.67 -6.35 -11.79
C GLN A 449 22.28 -7.81 -12.08
N THR A 450 22.84 -8.76 -11.32
CA THR A 450 22.50 -10.19 -11.43
C THR A 450 21.04 -10.46 -11.02
N TYR A 451 20.60 -9.87 -9.90
CA TYR A 451 19.22 -9.94 -9.43
C TYR A 451 18.23 -9.44 -10.48
N ARG A 452 18.55 -8.31 -11.10
CA ARG A 452 17.71 -7.73 -12.16
C ARG A 452 17.69 -8.62 -13.39
N ALA A 453 18.83 -9.14 -13.84
CA ALA A 453 18.92 -9.92 -15.08
C ALA A 453 18.29 -11.32 -15.00
N THR A 454 18.12 -11.89 -13.80
CA THR A 454 17.67 -13.28 -13.60
C THR A 454 16.17 -13.41 -13.36
N ASN A 455 15.65 -14.60 -13.65
CA ASN A 455 14.25 -15.02 -13.43
C ASN A 455 14.17 -16.38 -12.73
N GLY A 456 12.97 -16.76 -12.27
CA GLY A 456 12.70 -18.05 -11.62
C GLY A 456 13.66 -18.36 -10.48
N GLN A 457 14.17 -19.60 -10.42
CA GLN A 457 15.11 -20.04 -9.37
C GLN A 457 16.43 -19.27 -9.35
N SER A 458 16.91 -18.78 -10.50
CA SER A 458 18.14 -17.97 -10.53
C SER A 458 17.93 -16.62 -9.86
N ARG A 459 16.72 -16.06 -9.97
CA ARG A 459 16.34 -14.82 -9.28
C ARG A 459 16.30 -15.01 -7.77
N ASP A 460 15.69 -16.09 -7.28
CA ASP A 460 15.69 -16.45 -5.85
C ASP A 460 17.13 -16.48 -5.27
N LEU A 461 18.03 -17.20 -5.92
CA LEU A 461 19.44 -17.28 -5.47
C LEU A 461 20.13 -15.92 -5.48
N SER A 462 19.93 -15.13 -6.53
CA SER A 462 20.53 -13.79 -6.63
C SER A 462 19.96 -12.80 -5.61
N ALA A 463 18.66 -12.92 -5.25
CA ALA A 463 18.03 -12.14 -4.20
C ALA A 463 18.67 -12.45 -2.84
N ARG A 464 18.82 -13.75 -2.51
CA ARG A 464 19.53 -14.18 -1.29
C ARG A 464 20.93 -13.58 -1.18
N GLN A 465 21.70 -13.62 -2.27
CA GLN A 465 23.06 -13.07 -2.31
C GLN A 465 23.07 -11.55 -2.15
N LEU A 466 22.18 -10.84 -2.85
CA LEU A 466 22.03 -9.40 -2.72
C LEU A 466 21.70 -9.00 -1.28
N TYR A 467 20.70 -9.65 -0.67
CA TYR A 467 20.28 -9.33 0.70
C TYR A 467 21.36 -9.66 1.73
N ALA A 468 22.11 -10.75 1.54
CA ALA A 468 23.27 -11.05 2.38
C ALA A 468 24.34 -9.94 2.28
N ARG A 469 24.62 -9.43 1.08
CA ARG A 469 25.56 -8.31 0.92
C ARG A 469 25.04 -7.03 1.57
N LEU A 470 23.75 -6.72 1.42
CA LEU A 470 23.13 -5.56 2.07
C LEU A 470 23.10 -5.70 3.60
N ALA A 471 23.06 -6.91 4.16
CA ALA A 471 23.24 -7.12 5.60
C ALA A 471 24.69 -6.89 6.06
N GLU A 472 25.67 -7.17 5.20
CA GLU A 472 27.10 -6.97 5.48
C GLU A 472 27.59 -5.55 5.21
N GLU A 473 26.99 -4.81 4.28
CA GLU A 473 27.28 -3.41 3.99
C GLU A 473 25.97 -2.64 3.87
N PRO A 474 25.32 -2.28 4.99
CA PRO A 474 23.94 -1.79 4.94
C PRO A 474 23.82 -0.36 4.45
N PRO A 475 23.08 -0.06 3.38
CA PRO A 475 22.74 1.32 3.00
C PRO A 475 21.56 1.89 3.79
N PHE A 476 20.67 1.02 4.26
CA PHE A 476 19.45 1.37 4.98
C PHE A 476 18.97 0.16 5.81
N ALA A 477 18.05 0.40 6.75
CA ALA A 477 17.25 -0.62 7.39
C ALA A 477 15.80 -0.53 6.89
N VAL A 478 15.26 -1.61 6.34
CA VAL A 478 13.82 -1.70 6.07
C VAL A 478 13.08 -1.75 7.40
N ILE A 479 11.95 -1.04 7.49
CA ILE A 479 11.08 -1.03 8.67
C ILE A 479 9.81 -1.84 8.39
N CYS A 480 9.08 -1.48 7.34
CA CYS A 480 7.83 -2.14 6.96
C CYS A 480 7.46 -1.83 5.51
N PHE A 481 6.47 -2.56 4.99
CA PHE A 481 5.72 -2.16 3.81
C PHE A 481 4.32 -1.70 4.22
N LYS A 482 3.84 -0.60 3.66
CA LYS A 482 2.49 -0.09 3.95
C LYS A 482 1.46 -0.96 3.23
N ASN A 483 0.33 -1.20 3.88
CA ASN A 483 -0.86 -1.72 3.23
C ASN A 483 -1.78 -0.57 2.86
N TRP A 484 -2.58 -0.77 1.84
CA TRP A 484 -3.75 0.06 1.58
C TRP A 484 -4.99 -0.72 1.99
N SER A 485 -6.09 0.00 2.18
CA SER A 485 -7.33 -0.60 2.66
C SER A 485 -8.46 -0.40 1.68
N VAL A 486 -9.35 -1.37 1.62
CA VAL A 486 -10.71 -1.23 1.09
C VAL A 486 -11.62 -1.12 2.29
N LEU A 487 -12.39 -0.04 2.35
CA LEU A 487 -13.49 0.09 3.29
C LEU A 487 -14.77 -0.23 2.52
N SER A 488 -15.54 -1.20 2.98
CA SER A 488 -16.84 -1.55 2.40
C SER A 488 -17.94 -1.44 3.44
N GLN A 489 -19.17 -1.19 2.99
CA GLN A 489 -20.32 -1.26 3.87
C GLN A 489 -20.37 -2.63 4.58
N TRP A 490 -20.75 -2.63 5.86
CA TRP A 490 -20.72 -3.82 6.71
C TRP A 490 -21.47 -5.00 6.09
N ASN A 491 -20.80 -6.15 5.96
CA ASN A 491 -21.27 -7.39 5.31
C ASN A 491 -21.78 -7.21 3.87
N ALA A 492 -21.42 -6.13 3.17
CA ALA A 492 -21.93 -5.85 1.82
C ALA A 492 -21.18 -6.62 0.73
N VAL A 493 -19.89 -6.89 0.93
CA VAL A 493 -19.03 -7.56 -0.06
C VAL A 493 -18.16 -8.60 0.64
N SER A 494 -18.08 -9.80 0.06
CA SER A 494 -17.19 -10.87 0.50
C SER A 494 -16.28 -11.34 -0.65
N ASN A 495 -15.27 -12.14 -0.34
CA ASN A 495 -14.29 -12.70 -1.28
C ASN A 495 -13.47 -11.66 -2.06
N MET A 496 -13.37 -10.43 -1.56
CA MET A 496 -12.50 -9.42 -2.13
C MET A 496 -11.02 -9.84 -2.05
N THR A 497 -10.30 -9.75 -3.17
CA THR A 497 -8.85 -10.02 -3.26
C THR A 497 -8.11 -8.85 -3.92
N PRO A 498 -8.28 -7.61 -3.41
CA PRO A 498 -7.73 -6.42 -4.04
C PRO A 498 -6.21 -6.48 -4.10
N THR A 499 -5.65 -5.92 -5.16
CA THR A 499 -4.22 -5.82 -5.40
C THR A 499 -3.85 -4.35 -5.54
N GLN A 500 -2.56 -4.03 -5.43
CA GLN A 500 -2.10 -2.64 -5.55
C GLN A 500 -2.50 -1.99 -6.89
N GLN A 501 -2.68 -2.75 -7.96
CA GLN A 501 -2.98 -2.23 -9.30
C GLN A 501 -4.40 -2.49 -9.76
N ASN A 502 -5.08 -3.49 -9.20
CA ASN A 502 -6.48 -3.76 -9.47
C ASN A 502 -7.24 -3.97 -8.16
N LEU A 503 -8.01 -2.95 -7.77
CA LEU A 503 -8.92 -2.99 -6.62
C LEU A 503 -9.98 -4.09 -6.78
N PHE A 504 -10.40 -4.36 -8.01
CA PHE A 504 -11.41 -5.33 -8.40
C PHE A 504 -10.78 -6.60 -8.99
N PHE A 505 -9.57 -6.95 -8.53
CA PHE A 505 -8.92 -8.19 -8.96
C PHE A 505 -9.86 -9.37 -8.67
N GLN A 506 -10.01 -10.26 -9.66
CA GLN A 506 -10.89 -11.43 -9.56
C GLN A 506 -12.36 -11.08 -9.23
N PHE A 507 -12.86 -9.92 -9.71
CA PHE A 507 -14.22 -9.44 -9.45
C PHE A 507 -15.32 -10.48 -9.74
N ALA A 508 -15.15 -11.33 -10.74
CA ALA A 508 -16.09 -12.41 -11.07
C ALA A 508 -16.38 -13.38 -9.92
N TYR A 509 -15.51 -13.44 -8.91
CA TYR A 509 -15.64 -14.32 -7.73
C TYR A 509 -16.14 -13.60 -6.48
N TRP A 510 -16.40 -12.29 -6.56
CA TRP A 510 -16.91 -11.52 -5.44
C TRP A 510 -18.37 -11.86 -5.18
N GLU A 511 -18.76 -11.87 -3.91
CA GLU A 511 -20.17 -11.96 -3.53
C GLU A 511 -20.61 -10.59 -3.02
N ILE A 512 -21.67 -10.07 -3.62
CA ILE A 512 -22.26 -8.78 -3.25
C ILE A 512 -23.61 -9.08 -2.64
N ALA A 513 -23.82 -8.63 -1.39
CA ALA A 513 -25.09 -8.78 -0.70
C ALA A 513 -26.18 -8.02 -1.48
N GLN A 514 -27.20 -8.76 -1.90
CA GLN A 514 -28.34 -8.27 -2.67
C GLN A 514 -29.59 -8.13 -1.84
#